data_AF-A0A4Z0F5Y7-F1
#
_entry.id   AF-A0A4Z0F5Y7-F1
#
_cell.length_a   1.000
_cell.length_b   1.000
_cell.length_c   1.000
_cell.angle_alpha   90.00
_cell.angle_beta   90.00
_cell.angle_gamma   90.00
#
_symmetry.space_group_name_H-M   'P 1'
#
loop_
_entity.id
_entity.type
_entity.pdbx_description
1 polymer ?
#
loop_
_entity_poly.entity_id
_entity_poly.type
_entity_poly.pdbx_seq_one_letter_code
_entity_poly.pdbx_strand_id
1 'polypeptide(L)'
;MANTFADSNRYIARFLKEGTSTWGETPSSGTPREVRLTSSSLTASKETVVSDEIRADRMVSNVIEVQAGSAGDISTEFSSGSHDEFLEAFVLGAWTRPMSFDRWEGEQVSITATDGIAINGGDFSDYFTVGRRIKTEGFATPGNNGYFEVESVAFSSGVTTVTTVETSLTIEAASRYTKVMDANDVIVLNNTTVAAVADGFTGTGVFASAIAAGQLAIGQRIFVEGLGFEEGTYVFGSAPAAGDSVTVSDGMNSRTYQYAGTVPEGVVDLGAAADVQEAANDLAAAIQADYALGLINVKAVSDDTDTVTINNLNSEGGALTEDEAGTAITTTDFANGAAGARGFFTVSALTDDKITVSETVDAVSAGDAVTIKGSMLRNPGEIDDITPQSFTIEEHYTDIGQVFVRDGMRVGSFNEEVASGAIVTGSFSFMGRATSRRTSTLLGTSPYTPLEAPTTEVINATTNVGDLYKDGALLATAVQSISVTGEANLRAQNAVGSKFARGIGTGRFNLTGTVTAYFEDGAMYDHFVAHDTVSLAYDFQDIDGNVYWTTIPAVKFTSDDITPGGIDQDVLEPIEFTAQRDPATNCQFQRDRFSSIKAPTA
;
A
#
# COMPACT_ATOMS: atom_id res chain seq x y z
N MET A 1 9.32 36.52 -24.99
CA MET A 1 10.70 35.97 -24.94
C MET A 1 10.59 34.59 -24.33
N ALA A 2 11.30 33.58 -24.84
CA ALA A 2 11.39 32.30 -24.13
C ALA A 2 11.96 32.54 -22.73
N ASN A 3 11.47 31.83 -21.72
CA ASN A 3 11.98 31.98 -20.36
C ASN A 3 13.48 31.68 -20.37
N THR A 4 14.29 32.55 -19.76
CA THR A 4 15.77 32.42 -19.81
C THR A 4 16.31 31.64 -18.62
N PHE A 5 15.50 31.48 -17.57
CA PHE A 5 15.85 30.79 -16.33
C PHE A 5 14.84 29.68 -16.08
N ALA A 6 15.32 28.56 -15.53
CA ALA A 6 14.48 27.46 -15.08
C ALA A 6 13.83 27.79 -13.74
N ASP A 7 12.57 27.40 -13.57
CA ASP A 7 11.84 27.40 -12.31
C ASP A 7 11.76 25.96 -11.75
N SER A 8 12.08 25.79 -10.46
CA SER A 8 11.94 24.50 -9.77
C SER A 8 10.49 24.01 -9.75
N ASN A 9 9.51 24.92 -9.78
CA ASN A 9 8.08 24.58 -9.85
C ASN A 9 7.64 24.07 -11.23
N ARG A 10 8.55 24.04 -12.22
CA ARG A 10 8.29 23.57 -13.59
C ARG A 10 9.20 22.40 -13.97
N TYR A 11 9.57 21.62 -12.97
CA TYR A 11 10.39 20.42 -13.05
C TYR A 11 9.51 19.16 -13.00
N ILE A 12 9.82 18.17 -13.84
CA ILE A 12 9.19 16.84 -13.82
C ILE A 12 10.30 15.79 -13.91
N ALA A 13 10.20 14.72 -13.11
CA ALA A 13 11.06 13.55 -13.25
C ALA A 13 10.24 12.32 -13.63
N ARG A 14 10.76 11.51 -14.57
CA ARG A 14 10.18 10.23 -14.97
C ARG A 14 11.24 9.14 -14.92
N PHE A 15 10.84 7.92 -14.63
CA PHE A 15 11.72 6.78 -14.67
C PHE A 15 11.11 5.63 -15.47
N LEU A 16 11.99 4.80 -16.02
CA LEU A 16 11.65 3.58 -16.74
C LEU A 16 12.66 2.50 -16.35
N LYS A 17 12.18 1.34 -15.91
CA LYS A 17 13.03 0.18 -15.62
C LYS A 17 13.69 -0.33 -16.90
N GLU A 18 14.99 -0.53 -16.86
CA GLU A 18 15.76 -1.10 -17.97
C GLU A 18 15.60 -2.62 -18.03
N GLY A 19 15.93 -3.22 -19.17
CA GLY A 19 15.88 -4.66 -19.33
C GLY A 19 16.85 -5.37 -18.36
N THR A 20 16.40 -6.46 -17.73
CA THR A 20 17.19 -7.25 -16.78
C THR A 20 18.47 -7.85 -17.39
N SER A 21 18.52 -7.98 -18.72
CA SER A 21 19.68 -8.47 -19.48
C SER A 21 20.48 -7.38 -20.20
N THR A 22 20.04 -6.10 -20.15
CA THR A 22 20.61 -4.97 -20.90
C THR A 22 20.76 -3.74 -20.02
N TRP A 23 21.86 -3.67 -19.27
CA TRP A 23 22.17 -2.53 -18.39
C TRP A 23 22.67 -1.32 -19.19
N GLY A 24 22.16 -0.12 -18.87
CA GLY A 24 22.56 1.13 -19.52
C GLY A 24 21.97 1.30 -20.91
N GLU A 25 20.88 0.59 -21.21
CA GLU A 25 20.11 0.69 -22.44
C GLU A 25 18.64 0.97 -22.11
N THR A 26 18.17 2.16 -22.49
CA THR A 26 16.75 2.52 -22.36
C THR A 26 15.91 1.62 -23.27
N PRO A 27 14.87 0.93 -22.76
CA PRO A 27 13.95 0.14 -23.57
C PRO A 27 13.35 0.96 -24.71
N SER A 28 13.09 0.35 -25.88
CA SER A 28 12.59 1.09 -27.06
C SER A 28 11.14 1.60 -26.94
N SER A 29 10.38 1.08 -25.97
CA SER A 29 8.98 1.42 -25.66
C SER A 29 8.70 1.01 -24.21
N GLY A 30 7.63 1.53 -23.62
CA GLY A 30 7.21 1.15 -22.27
C GLY A 30 6.32 2.21 -21.61
N THR A 31 6.02 1.96 -20.34
CA THR A 31 5.18 2.81 -19.49
C THR A 31 6.04 3.48 -18.41
N PRO A 32 6.75 4.58 -18.72
CA PRO A 32 7.52 5.30 -17.71
C PRO A 32 6.56 5.92 -16.69
N ARG A 33 7.03 6.05 -15.45
CA ARG A 33 6.23 6.60 -14.34
C ARG A 33 6.83 7.90 -13.86
N GLU A 34 5.97 8.87 -13.52
CA GLU A 34 6.41 10.10 -12.87
C GLU A 34 6.88 9.82 -11.43
N VAL A 35 7.91 10.54 -10.98
CA VAL A 35 8.44 10.43 -9.62
C VAL A 35 7.88 11.57 -8.76
N ARG A 36 7.31 11.23 -7.60
CA ARG A 36 7.06 12.21 -6.53
C ARG A 36 8.35 12.46 -5.76
N LEU A 37 8.84 13.70 -5.77
CA LEU A 37 10.09 14.09 -5.13
C LEU A 37 10.01 15.49 -4.53
N THR A 38 10.82 15.72 -3.50
CA THR A 38 11.04 17.04 -2.90
C THR A 38 12.31 17.70 -3.45
N SER A 39 13.31 16.91 -3.81
CA SER A 39 14.52 17.40 -4.49
C SER A 39 15.20 16.31 -5.32
N SER A 40 16.05 16.74 -6.26
CA SER A 40 16.97 15.88 -7.00
C SER A 40 18.35 16.53 -7.05
N SER A 41 19.38 15.73 -6.74
CA SER A 41 20.79 16.11 -6.87
C SER A 41 21.51 15.33 -7.98
N LEU A 42 20.75 14.60 -8.82
CA LEU A 42 21.30 13.82 -9.92
C LEU A 42 22.16 14.69 -10.83
N THR A 43 23.39 14.27 -11.09
CA THR A 43 24.36 15.05 -11.87
C THR A 43 25.29 14.16 -12.68
N ALA A 44 25.85 14.72 -13.75
CA ALA A 44 26.90 14.08 -14.52
C ALA A 44 28.25 14.30 -13.80
N SER A 45 28.99 13.22 -13.57
CA SER A 45 30.36 13.29 -13.03
C SER A 45 31.39 13.11 -14.14
N LYS A 46 32.54 13.78 -13.99
CA LYS A 46 33.72 13.59 -14.82
C LYS A 46 34.97 13.64 -13.96
N GLU A 47 35.86 12.69 -14.17
CA GLU A 47 37.19 12.70 -13.58
C GLU A 47 38.21 13.13 -14.64
N THR A 48 39.10 14.03 -14.24
CA THR A 48 40.17 14.54 -15.10
C THR A 48 41.53 14.38 -14.41
N VAL A 49 42.55 14.12 -15.21
CA VAL A 49 43.94 14.05 -14.77
C VAL A 49 44.72 15.13 -15.50
N VAL A 50 45.49 15.90 -14.74
CA VAL A 50 46.44 16.86 -15.30
C VAL A 50 47.69 16.12 -15.74
N SER A 51 48.18 16.39 -16.94
CA SER A 51 49.39 15.77 -17.45
C SER A 51 50.61 16.15 -16.62
N ASP A 52 51.38 15.16 -16.16
CA ASP A 52 52.67 15.34 -15.47
C ASP A 52 53.84 15.65 -16.43
N GLU A 53 53.54 16.04 -17.67
CA GLU A 53 54.55 16.39 -18.68
C GLU A 53 55.40 17.58 -18.22
N ILE A 54 56.71 17.36 -18.09
CA ILE A 54 57.66 18.38 -17.66
C ILE A 54 57.88 19.39 -18.79
N ARG A 55 57.48 20.64 -18.56
CA ARG A 55 57.72 21.76 -19.48
C ARG A 55 58.54 22.87 -18.84
N ALA A 56 59.45 23.45 -19.64
CA ALA A 56 60.31 24.55 -19.20
C ALA A 56 59.58 25.89 -18.99
N ASP A 57 58.38 26.04 -19.56
CA ASP A 57 57.53 27.24 -19.45
C ASP A 57 56.65 27.25 -18.19
N ARG A 58 56.71 26.19 -17.36
CA ARG A 58 55.94 26.03 -16.11
C ARG A 58 54.41 26.06 -16.31
N MET A 59 53.93 25.70 -17.50
CA MET A 59 52.50 25.65 -17.81
C MET A 59 51.97 24.22 -17.83
N VAL A 60 50.69 24.05 -17.50
CA VAL A 60 49.97 22.77 -17.63
C VAL A 60 49.80 22.45 -19.12
N SER A 61 50.28 21.28 -19.56
CA SER A 61 50.22 20.91 -20.97
C SER A 61 48.84 20.43 -21.41
N ASN A 62 48.17 19.65 -20.55
CA ASN A 62 46.87 19.09 -20.86
C ASN A 62 46.10 18.69 -19.59
N VAL A 63 44.78 18.68 -19.70
CA VAL A 63 43.86 18.10 -18.72
C VAL A 63 43.01 17.08 -19.48
N ILE A 64 43.24 15.80 -19.21
CA ILE A 64 42.58 14.70 -19.92
C ILE A 64 41.43 14.14 -19.09
N GLU A 65 40.31 13.82 -19.75
CA GLU A 65 39.18 13.12 -19.12
C GLU A 65 39.51 11.63 -19.06
N VAL A 66 39.43 11.04 -17.86
CA VAL A 66 39.78 9.62 -17.62
C VAL A 66 38.56 8.76 -17.31
N GLN A 67 37.49 9.36 -16.80
CA GLN A 67 36.24 8.67 -16.47
C GLN A 67 35.06 9.64 -16.51
N ALA A 68 33.88 9.12 -16.81
CA ALA A 68 32.61 9.83 -16.63
C ALA A 68 31.55 8.90 -16.04
N GLY A 69 30.56 9.49 -15.36
CA GLY A 69 29.47 8.77 -14.72
C GLY A 69 28.25 9.66 -14.51
N SER A 70 27.25 9.10 -13.84
CA SER A 70 26.05 9.82 -13.42
C SER A 70 25.68 9.35 -12.02
N ALA A 71 25.47 10.27 -11.08
CA ALA A 71 25.16 9.92 -9.69
C ALA A 71 24.41 11.05 -8.99
N GLY A 72 23.87 10.78 -7.81
CA GLY A 72 23.17 11.73 -6.95
C GLY A 72 21.92 11.09 -6.35
N ASP A 73 21.12 11.91 -5.70
CA ASP A 73 20.03 11.45 -4.85
C ASP A 73 18.69 12.01 -5.33
N ILE A 74 17.63 11.26 -5.06
CA ILE A 74 16.25 11.74 -5.12
C ILE A 74 15.71 11.71 -3.69
N SER A 75 15.30 12.87 -3.19
CA SER A 75 14.64 13.02 -1.88
C SER A 75 13.13 13.01 -2.06
N THR A 76 12.42 12.40 -1.11
CA THR A 76 10.98 12.13 -1.21
C THR A 76 10.28 12.34 0.13
N GLU A 77 8.98 12.54 0.07
CA GLU A 77 8.07 12.32 1.20
C GLU A 77 7.40 10.97 0.96
N PHE A 78 7.25 10.17 2.01
CA PHE A 78 6.70 8.82 1.86
C PHE A 78 5.20 8.88 1.55
N SER A 79 4.81 8.16 0.51
CA SER A 79 3.41 7.96 0.10
C SER A 79 3.27 6.59 -0.56
N SER A 80 2.16 5.90 -0.29
CA SER A 80 1.88 4.54 -0.77
C SER A 80 2.11 4.40 -2.29
N GLY A 81 2.85 3.38 -2.71
CA GLY A 81 3.12 3.03 -4.11
C GLY A 81 4.12 3.90 -4.86
N SER A 82 4.48 5.09 -4.35
CA SER A 82 5.21 6.10 -5.13
C SER A 82 6.69 5.78 -5.36
N HIS A 83 7.30 5.00 -4.48
CA HIS A 83 8.75 4.71 -4.50
C HIS A 83 9.07 3.21 -4.42
N ASP A 84 8.05 2.37 -4.56
CA ASP A 84 8.16 0.91 -4.35
C ASP A 84 9.12 0.24 -5.34
N GLU A 85 9.24 0.76 -6.56
CA GLU A 85 10.15 0.25 -7.58
C GLU A 85 11.61 0.58 -7.25
N PHE A 86 11.87 1.74 -6.62
CA PHE A 86 13.21 2.08 -6.15
C PHE A 86 13.63 1.22 -4.95
N LEU A 87 12.70 0.98 -4.02
CA LEU A 87 12.94 0.08 -2.89
C LEU A 87 13.16 -1.37 -3.36
N GLU A 88 12.35 -1.85 -4.32
CA GLU A 88 12.51 -3.16 -4.95
C GLU A 88 13.90 -3.32 -5.57
N ALA A 89 14.34 -2.33 -6.34
CA ALA A 89 15.65 -2.30 -6.97
C ALA A 89 16.81 -2.24 -5.95
N PHE A 90 16.61 -1.51 -4.85
CA PHE A 90 17.60 -1.38 -3.79
C PHE A 90 17.88 -2.70 -3.07
N VAL A 91 16.83 -3.43 -2.69
CA VAL A 91 16.96 -4.71 -1.98
C VAL A 91 17.24 -5.89 -2.91
N LEU A 92 17.27 -5.66 -4.23
CA LEU A 92 17.46 -6.66 -5.29
C LEU A 92 16.42 -7.79 -5.26
N GLY A 93 15.24 -7.51 -4.70
CA GLY A 93 14.13 -8.44 -4.60
C GLY A 93 13.05 -8.17 -5.64
N ALA A 94 11.88 -8.77 -5.41
CA ALA A 94 10.67 -8.51 -6.16
C ALA A 94 9.48 -8.52 -5.19
N TRP A 95 8.50 -7.65 -5.42
CA TRP A 95 7.22 -7.76 -4.71
C TRP A 95 6.53 -9.08 -5.10
N THR A 96 6.15 -9.89 -4.10
CA THR A 96 5.46 -11.17 -4.35
C THR A 96 4.17 -11.00 -5.15
N ARG A 97 3.48 -9.86 -4.98
CA ARG A 97 2.43 -9.37 -5.89
C ARG A 97 2.67 -7.90 -6.28
N PRO A 98 3.06 -7.60 -7.52
CA PRO A 98 3.27 -6.22 -7.97
C PRO A 98 1.97 -5.40 -8.00
N MET A 99 2.01 -4.20 -7.43
CA MET A 99 0.87 -3.30 -7.28
C MET A 99 1.37 -1.85 -7.38
N SER A 100 0.56 -0.95 -7.92
CA SER A 100 0.91 0.45 -8.19
C SER A 100 0.09 1.46 -7.39
N PHE A 101 -0.94 1.01 -6.65
CA PHE A 101 -1.83 1.86 -5.83
C PHE A 101 -2.55 2.96 -6.63
N ASP A 102 -2.72 2.75 -7.94
CA ASP A 102 -3.50 3.66 -8.76
C ASP A 102 -4.98 3.58 -8.37
N ARG A 103 -5.63 4.75 -8.34
CA ARG A 103 -7.05 4.86 -8.01
C ARG A 103 -7.73 5.94 -8.85
N TRP A 104 -9.02 5.75 -9.05
CA TRP A 104 -9.94 6.73 -9.61
C TRP A 104 -11.12 6.86 -8.66
N GLU A 105 -11.58 8.08 -8.47
CA GLU A 105 -12.65 8.38 -7.53
C GLU A 105 -13.60 9.46 -8.03
N GLY A 106 -14.79 9.50 -7.46
CA GLY A 106 -15.79 10.53 -7.70
C GLY A 106 -16.62 10.29 -8.95
N GLU A 107 -17.19 11.38 -9.48
CA GLU A 107 -18.18 11.38 -10.57
C GLU A 107 -17.67 10.78 -11.90
N GLN A 108 -16.41 10.38 -11.98
CA GLN A 108 -15.85 9.69 -13.14
C GLN A 108 -16.05 8.16 -13.11
N VAL A 109 -16.32 7.54 -11.95
CA VAL A 109 -16.36 6.08 -11.78
C VAL A 109 -17.80 5.59 -11.62
N SER A 110 -18.28 4.75 -12.55
CA SER A 110 -19.66 4.19 -12.55
C SER A 110 -19.70 2.72 -12.95
N ILE A 111 -20.79 2.03 -12.63
CA ILE A 111 -21.08 0.68 -13.10
C ILE A 111 -22.04 0.76 -14.30
N THR A 112 -21.65 0.17 -15.42
CA THR A 112 -22.36 0.27 -16.70
C THR A 112 -22.97 -1.03 -17.19
N ALA A 113 -22.51 -2.17 -16.66
CA ALA A 113 -23.00 -3.51 -16.96
C ALA A 113 -22.76 -4.43 -15.75
N THR A 114 -23.22 -5.68 -15.84
CA THR A 114 -23.01 -6.69 -14.80
C THR A 114 -21.55 -7.09 -14.59
N ASP A 115 -20.70 -6.73 -15.55
CA ASP A 115 -19.27 -6.95 -15.61
C ASP A 115 -18.50 -5.68 -16.01
N GLY A 116 -19.15 -4.50 -16.02
CA GLY A 116 -18.60 -3.31 -16.67
C GLY A 116 -18.43 -2.13 -15.74
N ILE A 117 -17.18 -1.76 -15.45
CA ILE A 117 -16.80 -0.53 -14.72
C ILE A 117 -16.34 0.51 -15.72
N ALA A 118 -16.89 1.72 -15.67
CA ALA A 118 -16.50 2.83 -16.54
C ALA A 118 -15.78 3.93 -15.75
N ILE A 119 -14.66 4.39 -16.31
CA ILE A 119 -13.84 5.49 -15.81
C ILE A 119 -13.80 6.57 -16.91
N ASN A 120 -14.45 7.70 -16.64
CA ASN A 120 -14.51 8.82 -17.57
C ASN A 120 -13.26 9.71 -17.47
N GLY A 121 -12.94 10.43 -18.54
CA GLY A 121 -12.00 11.57 -18.48
C GLY A 121 -10.60 11.30 -19.02
N GLY A 122 -10.31 10.10 -19.52
CA GLY A 122 -9.01 9.79 -20.10
C GLY A 122 -8.91 8.35 -20.59
N ASP A 123 -7.80 8.06 -21.29
CA ASP A 123 -7.39 6.68 -21.57
C ASP A 123 -6.50 6.20 -20.43
N PHE A 124 -7.03 5.31 -19.60
CA PHE A 124 -6.35 4.71 -18.47
C PHE A 124 -5.97 3.24 -18.73
N SER A 125 -6.04 2.77 -19.98
CA SER A 125 -5.87 1.36 -20.30
C SER A 125 -4.51 0.79 -19.85
N ASP A 126 -3.44 1.60 -19.96
CA ASP A 126 -2.07 1.20 -19.57
C ASP A 126 -1.85 1.13 -18.04
N TYR A 127 -2.80 1.58 -17.22
CA TYR A 127 -2.77 1.40 -15.76
C TYR A 127 -3.31 0.03 -15.34
N PHE A 128 -4.09 -0.62 -16.20
CA PHE A 128 -4.69 -1.91 -15.92
C PHE A 128 -3.93 -3.02 -16.64
N THR A 129 -3.78 -4.15 -15.97
CA THR A 129 -3.24 -5.37 -16.58
C THR A 129 -4.27 -6.48 -16.43
N VAL A 130 -4.58 -7.17 -17.52
CA VAL A 130 -5.48 -8.34 -17.50
C VAL A 130 -5.00 -9.38 -16.49
N GLY A 131 -5.93 -9.93 -15.71
CA GLY A 131 -5.68 -10.89 -14.64
C GLY A 131 -5.31 -10.27 -13.29
N ARG A 132 -5.12 -8.94 -13.22
CA ARG A 132 -4.92 -8.26 -11.93
C ARG A 132 -6.24 -8.01 -11.22
N ARG A 133 -6.15 -7.89 -9.90
CA ARG A 133 -7.30 -7.65 -9.02
C ARG A 133 -7.48 -6.16 -8.78
N ILE A 134 -8.73 -5.72 -8.77
CA ILE A 134 -9.14 -4.37 -8.44
C ILE A 134 -10.18 -4.43 -7.33
N LYS A 135 -10.34 -3.31 -6.64
CA LYS A 135 -11.37 -3.13 -5.62
C LYS A 135 -12.27 -1.94 -5.97
N THR A 136 -13.55 -2.09 -5.72
CA THR A 136 -14.54 -1.00 -5.81
C THR A 136 -15.09 -0.68 -4.43
N GLU A 137 -15.29 0.62 -4.18
CA GLU A 137 -15.81 1.13 -2.91
C GLU A 137 -16.73 2.34 -3.13
N GLY A 138 -17.57 2.65 -2.14
CA GLY A 138 -18.39 3.87 -2.11
C GLY A 138 -19.61 3.88 -3.04
N PHE A 139 -19.98 2.72 -3.59
CA PHE A 139 -21.26 2.51 -4.28
C PHE A 139 -22.37 2.29 -3.25
N ALA A 140 -23.57 2.82 -3.54
CA ALA A 140 -24.75 2.62 -2.71
C ALA A 140 -25.29 1.19 -2.81
N THR A 141 -25.15 0.54 -3.97
CA THR A 141 -25.51 -0.87 -4.11
C THR A 141 -24.45 -1.73 -3.44
N PRO A 142 -24.80 -2.53 -2.42
CA PRO A 142 -23.81 -3.31 -1.65
C PRO A 142 -22.95 -4.19 -2.57
N GLY A 143 -23.59 -5.00 -3.43
CA GLY A 143 -22.93 -5.92 -4.36
C GLY A 143 -21.96 -5.30 -5.37
N ASN A 144 -21.95 -3.97 -5.50
CA ASN A 144 -20.97 -3.24 -6.33
C ASN A 144 -19.65 -2.98 -5.62
N ASN A 145 -19.53 -3.24 -4.32
CA ASN A 145 -18.35 -2.90 -3.51
C ASN A 145 -17.59 -4.15 -3.09
N GLY A 146 -16.57 -4.53 -3.84
CA GLY A 146 -15.83 -5.75 -3.55
C GLY A 146 -14.58 -5.85 -4.38
N TYR A 147 -14.13 -7.08 -4.58
CA TYR A 147 -12.94 -7.38 -5.35
C TYR A 147 -13.30 -8.10 -6.65
N PHE A 148 -12.62 -7.70 -7.72
CA PHE A 148 -12.89 -8.18 -9.08
C PHE A 148 -11.59 -8.44 -9.85
N GLU A 149 -11.60 -9.39 -10.78
CA GLU A 149 -10.51 -9.59 -11.74
C GLU A 149 -10.72 -8.76 -13.01
N VAL A 150 -9.66 -8.14 -13.53
CA VAL A 150 -9.70 -7.50 -14.84
C VAL A 150 -9.65 -8.56 -15.95
N GLU A 151 -10.72 -8.71 -16.72
CA GLU A 151 -10.77 -9.55 -17.92
C GLU A 151 -10.22 -8.80 -19.15
N SER A 152 -10.68 -7.57 -19.36
CA SER A 152 -10.21 -6.73 -20.46
C SER A 152 -10.41 -5.25 -20.17
N VAL A 153 -9.67 -4.41 -20.88
CA VAL A 153 -9.82 -2.94 -20.79
C VAL A 153 -9.87 -2.35 -22.19
N ALA A 154 -10.81 -1.45 -22.40
CA ALA A 154 -11.00 -0.78 -23.67
C ALA A 154 -11.19 0.73 -23.47
N PHE A 155 -10.58 1.53 -24.33
CA PHE A 155 -10.82 2.97 -24.38
C PHE A 155 -11.62 3.35 -25.63
N SER A 156 -12.71 4.08 -25.43
CA SER A 156 -13.62 4.52 -26.48
C SER A 156 -14.33 5.80 -26.07
N SER A 157 -14.38 6.79 -26.98
CA SER A 157 -15.15 8.04 -26.78
C SER A 157 -14.87 8.79 -25.47
N GLY A 158 -13.64 8.74 -24.95
CA GLY A 158 -13.26 9.44 -23.71
C GLY A 158 -13.53 8.66 -22.42
N VAL A 159 -13.88 7.37 -22.53
CA VAL A 159 -14.18 6.48 -21.40
C VAL A 159 -13.28 5.25 -21.49
N THR A 160 -12.63 4.91 -20.39
CA THR A 160 -12.00 3.61 -20.19
C THR A 160 -13.00 2.68 -19.53
N THR A 161 -13.33 1.58 -20.19
CA THR A 161 -14.19 0.52 -19.67
C THR A 161 -13.32 -0.65 -19.25
N VAL A 162 -13.41 -1.02 -17.98
CA VAL A 162 -12.82 -2.24 -17.42
C VAL A 162 -13.91 -3.30 -17.36
N THR A 163 -13.69 -4.42 -18.03
CA THR A 163 -14.56 -5.59 -17.95
C THR A 163 -14.01 -6.54 -16.90
N THR A 164 -14.86 -6.97 -15.97
CA THR A 164 -14.52 -7.88 -14.87
C THR A 164 -14.83 -9.34 -15.22
N VAL A 165 -14.09 -10.29 -14.65
CA VAL A 165 -14.39 -11.73 -14.81
C VAL A 165 -15.70 -12.11 -14.10
N GLU A 166 -15.93 -11.54 -12.92
CA GLU A 166 -17.16 -11.70 -12.17
C GLU A 166 -18.30 -10.89 -12.82
N THR A 167 -19.52 -11.44 -12.77
CA THR A 167 -20.73 -10.88 -13.43
C THR A 167 -21.82 -10.48 -12.43
N SER A 168 -21.41 -10.04 -11.23
CA SER A 168 -22.30 -9.74 -10.10
C SER A 168 -22.65 -8.26 -9.93
N LEU A 169 -22.10 -7.37 -10.77
CA LEU A 169 -22.32 -5.94 -10.64
C LEU A 169 -23.76 -5.55 -11.03
N THR A 170 -24.25 -4.47 -10.45
CA THR A 170 -25.55 -3.86 -10.78
C THR A 170 -25.33 -2.44 -11.28
N ILE A 171 -25.97 -2.07 -12.39
CA ILE A 171 -25.79 -0.76 -13.01
C ILE A 171 -26.07 0.36 -11.99
N GLU A 172 -25.09 1.24 -11.81
CA GLU A 172 -25.14 2.32 -10.83
C GLU A 172 -24.35 3.53 -11.34
N ALA A 173 -24.94 4.71 -11.22
CA ALA A 173 -24.29 5.96 -11.60
C ALA A 173 -23.13 6.30 -10.65
N ALA A 174 -22.19 7.12 -11.14
CA ALA A 174 -21.11 7.63 -10.30
C ALA A 174 -21.64 8.55 -9.19
N SER A 175 -20.92 8.60 -8.08
CA SER A 175 -21.16 9.54 -6.98
C SER A 175 -19.85 10.21 -6.58
N ARG A 176 -19.88 11.17 -5.65
CA ARG A 176 -18.64 11.75 -5.12
C ARG A 176 -17.79 10.76 -4.31
N TYR A 177 -18.34 9.59 -3.98
CA TYR A 177 -17.72 8.58 -3.13
C TYR A 177 -17.28 7.33 -3.87
N THR A 178 -17.75 7.10 -5.12
CA THR A 178 -17.43 5.89 -5.86
C THR A 178 -15.94 5.84 -6.20
N LYS A 179 -15.31 4.69 -5.97
CA LYS A 179 -13.89 4.45 -6.20
C LYS A 179 -13.67 3.15 -6.95
N VAL A 180 -12.64 3.14 -7.77
CA VAL A 180 -11.99 1.92 -8.25
C VAL A 180 -10.48 2.07 -8.03
N MET A 181 -9.87 1.04 -7.45
CA MET A 181 -8.48 1.08 -7.02
C MET A 181 -7.78 -0.25 -7.27
N ASP A 182 -6.46 -0.18 -7.42
CA ASP A 182 -5.61 -1.36 -7.50
C ASP A 182 -5.70 -2.17 -6.20
N ALA A 183 -5.89 -3.48 -6.33
CA ALA A 183 -5.92 -4.44 -5.24
C ALA A 183 -5.20 -5.73 -5.61
N ASN A 184 -4.17 -5.63 -6.45
CA ASN A 184 -3.45 -6.80 -6.95
C ASN A 184 -2.64 -7.56 -5.88
N ASP A 185 -2.63 -7.07 -4.64
CA ASP A 185 -2.19 -7.79 -3.46
C ASP A 185 -3.15 -8.91 -3.03
N VAL A 186 -4.37 -9.00 -3.58
CA VAL A 186 -5.28 -10.13 -3.36
C VAL A 186 -4.66 -11.44 -3.90
N ILE A 187 -4.41 -12.38 -2.98
CA ILE A 187 -3.87 -13.72 -3.23
C ILE A 187 -5.01 -14.71 -3.44
N VAL A 188 -5.97 -14.73 -2.53
CA VAL A 188 -7.18 -15.56 -2.59
C VAL A 188 -8.38 -14.63 -2.69
N LEU A 189 -9.19 -14.79 -3.73
CA LEU A 189 -10.34 -13.94 -4.00
C LEU A 189 -11.65 -14.64 -3.64
N ASN A 190 -12.48 -14.02 -2.80
CA ASN A 190 -13.89 -14.35 -2.54
C ASN A 190 -14.16 -15.87 -2.39
N ASN A 191 -13.29 -16.58 -1.66
CA ASN A 191 -13.33 -18.02 -1.57
C ASN A 191 -14.20 -18.47 -0.38
N THR A 192 -15.25 -19.23 -0.67
CA THR A 192 -16.22 -19.70 0.34
C THR A 192 -15.81 -20.98 1.08
N THR A 193 -14.67 -21.57 0.71
CA THR A 193 -14.18 -22.81 1.31
C THR A 193 -13.14 -22.58 2.41
N VAL A 194 -12.69 -21.34 2.57
CA VAL A 194 -11.75 -20.98 3.63
C VAL A 194 -12.47 -20.93 4.98
N ALA A 195 -11.89 -21.58 5.98
CA ALA A 195 -12.32 -21.52 7.38
C ALA A 195 -11.19 -21.00 8.26
N ALA A 196 -11.55 -20.35 9.36
CA ALA A 196 -10.62 -19.99 10.42
C ALA A 196 -10.58 -21.09 11.49
N VAL A 197 -9.38 -21.48 11.89
CA VAL A 197 -9.10 -22.44 12.96
C VAL A 197 -8.08 -21.81 13.92
N ALA A 198 -7.95 -22.33 15.14
CA ALA A 198 -7.20 -21.69 16.23
C ALA A 198 -5.77 -21.20 15.89
N ASP A 199 -5.10 -21.83 14.94
CA ASP A 199 -3.73 -21.58 14.51
C ASP A 199 -3.61 -21.14 13.04
N GLY A 200 -4.70 -20.73 12.38
CA GLY A 200 -4.65 -20.16 11.04
C GLY A 200 -5.87 -20.44 10.18
N PHE A 201 -5.65 -20.61 8.87
CA PHE A 201 -6.71 -20.68 7.86
C PHE A 201 -6.58 -21.94 7.02
N THR A 202 -7.69 -22.63 6.81
CA THR A 202 -7.73 -23.90 6.06
C THR A 202 -8.64 -23.80 4.85
N GLY A 203 -8.26 -24.42 3.74
CA GLY A 203 -9.08 -24.55 2.54
C GLY A 203 -8.45 -25.52 1.55
N THR A 204 -9.17 -26.55 1.13
CA THR A 204 -8.63 -27.65 0.32
C THR A 204 -8.09 -27.15 -1.03
N GLY A 205 -6.79 -27.24 -1.24
CA GLY A 205 -6.05 -26.84 -2.44
C GLY A 205 -6.05 -25.34 -2.71
N VAL A 206 -6.59 -24.52 -1.80
CA VAL A 206 -6.80 -23.08 -2.02
C VAL A 206 -5.46 -22.33 -2.14
N PHE A 207 -4.43 -22.78 -1.41
CA PHE A 207 -3.16 -22.06 -1.30
C PHE A 207 -2.07 -22.59 -2.24
N ALA A 208 -2.28 -23.76 -2.86
CA ALA A 208 -1.28 -24.45 -3.65
C ALA A 208 -0.70 -23.61 -4.81
N SER A 209 -1.57 -22.92 -5.56
CA SER A 209 -1.15 -22.08 -6.69
C SER A 209 -0.37 -20.83 -6.23
N ALA A 210 -0.81 -20.20 -5.14
CA ALA A 210 -0.15 -19.05 -4.55
C ALA A 210 1.24 -19.40 -4.01
N ILE A 211 1.37 -20.56 -3.33
CA ILE A 211 2.67 -21.08 -2.85
C ILE A 211 3.59 -21.36 -4.03
N ALA A 212 3.10 -22.06 -5.07
CA ALA A 212 3.90 -22.38 -6.26
C ALA A 212 4.35 -21.13 -7.03
N ALA A 213 3.57 -20.05 -6.99
CA ALA A 213 3.90 -18.76 -7.59
C ALA A 213 4.78 -17.87 -6.70
N GLY A 214 5.15 -18.32 -5.49
CA GLY A 214 5.93 -17.53 -4.53
C GLY A 214 5.18 -16.34 -3.92
N GLN A 215 3.84 -16.36 -3.97
CA GLN A 215 2.98 -15.29 -3.45
C GLN A 215 2.79 -15.36 -1.93
N LEU A 216 2.98 -16.55 -1.36
CA LEU A 216 2.95 -16.83 0.08
C LEU A 216 4.32 -17.35 0.53
N ALA A 217 4.88 -16.73 1.57
CA ALA A 217 6.14 -17.15 2.19
C ALA A 217 6.06 -17.10 3.72
N ILE A 218 6.92 -17.87 4.39
CA ILE A 218 7.07 -17.80 5.85
C ILE A 218 7.62 -16.42 6.23
N GLY A 219 7.05 -15.82 7.29
CA GLY A 219 7.35 -14.48 7.77
C GLY A 219 6.58 -13.36 7.08
N GLN A 220 5.91 -13.63 5.96
CA GLN A 220 5.05 -12.67 5.27
C GLN A 220 3.84 -12.34 6.14
N ARG A 221 3.42 -11.07 6.11
CA ARG A 221 2.12 -10.67 6.66
C ARG A 221 1.03 -10.86 5.61
N ILE A 222 -0.11 -11.37 6.06
CA ILE A 222 -1.34 -11.44 5.28
C ILE A 222 -2.43 -10.64 5.96
N PHE A 223 -3.38 -10.15 5.18
CA PHE A 223 -4.62 -9.59 5.68
C PHE A 223 -5.78 -10.49 5.26
N VAL A 224 -6.59 -10.92 6.22
CA VAL A 224 -7.75 -11.78 5.98
C VAL A 224 -9.03 -11.02 6.27
N GLU A 225 -9.96 -11.05 5.32
CA GLU A 225 -11.27 -10.41 5.42
C GLU A 225 -12.40 -11.35 5.01
N GLY A 226 -13.63 -10.99 5.37
CA GLY A 226 -14.83 -11.77 5.05
C GLY A 226 -15.30 -12.71 6.18
N LEU A 227 -14.54 -12.87 7.27
CA LEU A 227 -14.89 -13.73 8.41
C LEU A 227 -15.19 -12.93 9.68
N GLY A 228 -16.07 -13.48 10.54
CA GLY A 228 -16.23 -13.03 11.92
C GLY A 228 -17.02 -11.74 12.12
N PHE A 229 -17.84 -11.33 11.15
CA PHE A 229 -18.83 -10.28 11.34
C PHE A 229 -20.03 -10.81 12.13
N GLU A 230 -20.49 -10.06 13.12
CA GLU A 230 -21.81 -10.27 13.70
C GLU A 230 -22.90 -10.08 12.64
N GLU A 231 -23.91 -10.94 12.68
CA GLU A 231 -25.10 -10.85 11.83
C GLU A 231 -26.35 -10.71 12.71
N GLY A 232 -27.26 -9.83 12.30
CA GLY A 232 -28.60 -9.66 12.88
C GLY A 232 -29.62 -9.41 11.77
N THR A 233 -30.91 -9.41 12.11
CA THR A 233 -31.98 -9.26 11.11
C THR A 233 -33.15 -8.40 11.59
N TYR A 234 -33.80 -7.72 10.66
CA TYR A 234 -35.18 -7.24 10.80
C TYR A 234 -36.08 -8.00 9.83
N VAL A 235 -37.17 -8.57 10.34
CA VAL A 235 -38.15 -9.32 9.55
C VAL A 235 -39.51 -8.62 9.63
N PHE A 236 -40.08 -8.28 8.48
CA PHE A 236 -41.32 -7.53 8.36
C PHE A 236 -42.52 -8.49 8.19
N GLY A 237 -43.31 -8.67 9.26
CA GLY A 237 -44.53 -9.48 9.22
C GLY A 237 -45.73 -8.78 8.55
N SER A 238 -45.70 -7.44 8.50
CA SER A 238 -46.69 -6.60 7.80
C SER A 238 -46.09 -5.22 7.52
N ALA A 239 -46.72 -4.43 6.64
CA ALA A 239 -46.29 -3.05 6.39
C ALA A 239 -46.24 -2.24 7.71
N PRO A 240 -45.11 -1.59 8.04
CA PRO A 240 -44.96 -0.79 9.25
C PRO A 240 -45.99 0.35 9.33
N ALA A 241 -46.46 0.65 10.54
CA ALA A 241 -47.33 1.79 10.78
C ALA A 241 -46.53 3.10 10.88
N ALA A 242 -47.22 4.22 10.65
CA ALA A 242 -46.60 5.53 10.77
C ALA A 242 -46.10 5.78 12.22
N GLY A 243 -44.80 5.97 12.38
CA GLY A 243 -44.12 6.14 13.66
C GLY A 243 -43.31 4.91 14.13
N ASP A 244 -43.48 3.74 13.51
CA ASP A 244 -42.66 2.57 13.83
C ASP A 244 -41.20 2.84 13.40
N SER A 245 -40.26 2.42 14.24
CA SER A 245 -38.85 2.71 14.01
C SER A 245 -37.93 1.56 14.39
N VAL A 246 -36.76 1.53 13.78
CA VAL A 246 -35.66 0.62 14.11
C VAL A 246 -34.39 1.42 14.37
N THR A 247 -33.56 0.94 15.28
CA THR A 247 -32.28 1.56 15.61
C THR A 247 -31.18 0.54 15.42
N VAL A 248 -30.18 0.93 14.63
CA VAL A 248 -28.99 0.13 14.36
C VAL A 248 -27.81 0.79 15.08
N SER A 249 -27.05 0.03 15.84
CA SER A 249 -25.76 0.44 16.39
C SER A 249 -24.66 -0.49 15.91
N ASP A 250 -23.54 0.08 15.48
CA ASP A 250 -22.30 -0.64 15.14
C ASP A 250 -21.38 -0.80 16.37
N GLY A 251 -21.86 -0.46 17.57
CA GLY A 251 -21.10 -0.45 18.82
C GLY A 251 -20.37 0.87 19.13
N MET A 252 -20.23 1.76 18.14
CA MET A 252 -19.60 3.08 18.28
C MET A 252 -20.57 4.22 17.96
N ASN A 253 -21.30 4.07 16.86
CA ASN A 253 -22.33 4.96 16.36
C ASN A 253 -23.69 4.26 16.43
N SER A 254 -24.75 5.06 16.39
CA SER A 254 -26.12 4.55 16.34
C SER A 254 -26.99 5.46 15.48
N ARG A 255 -27.89 4.84 14.70
CA ARG A 255 -28.82 5.53 13.80
C ARG A 255 -30.21 4.92 13.92
N THR A 256 -31.21 5.79 13.98
CA THR A 256 -32.62 5.39 14.02
C THR A 256 -33.28 5.73 12.68
N TYR A 257 -34.08 4.80 12.19
CA TYR A 257 -34.83 4.87 10.94
C TYR A 257 -36.32 4.71 11.26
N GLN A 258 -37.15 5.65 10.83
CA GLN A 258 -38.58 5.67 11.15
C GLN A 258 -39.43 5.67 9.90
N TYR A 259 -40.49 4.85 9.88
CA TYR A 259 -41.48 4.81 8.83
C TYR A 259 -42.56 5.87 9.06
N ALA A 260 -42.55 6.93 8.25
CA ALA A 260 -43.56 7.99 8.21
C ALA A 260 -43.90 8.62 9.58
N GLY A 261 -45.01 9.37 9.63
CA GLY A 261 -45.47 10.04 10.84
C GLY A 261 -44.73 11.35 11.13
N THR A 262 -44.61 11.72 12.41
CA THR A 262 -43.81 12.88 12.82
C THR A 262 -42.41 12.39 13.17
N VAL A 263 -41.44 12.70 12.30
CA VAL A 263 -40.05 12.24 12.46
C VAL A 263 -39.24 13.25 13.29
N PRO A 264 -38.61 12.85 14.40
CA PRO A 264 -37.75 13.73 15.19
C PRO A 264 -36.49 14.18 14.43
N GLU A 265 -35.89 15.29 14.86
CA GLU A 265 -34.61 15.75 14.32
C GLU A 265 -33.51 14.71 14.61
N GLY A 266 -32.73 14.34 13.59
CA GLY A 266 -31.66 13.34 13.68
C GLY A 266 -32.07 11.90 13.37
N VAL A 267 -33.37 11.63 13.15
CA VAL A 267 -33.90 10.33 12.70
C VAL A 267 -34.04 10.34 11.18
N VAL A 268 -33.74 9.21 10.53
CA VAL A 268 -33.90 9.05 9.08
C VAL A 268 -35.35 8.73 8.76
N ASP A 269 -35.99 9.56 7.94
CA ASP A 269 -37.35 9.34 7.44
C ASP A 269 -37.33 8.38 6.25
N LEU A 270 -37.91 7.18 6.43
CA LEU A 270 -38.08 6.18 5.38
C LEU A 270 -39.33 6.43 4.53
N GLY A 271 -40.24 7.30 4.97
CA GLY A 271 -41.56 7.43 4.36
C GLY A 271 -42.49 6.25 4.70
N ALA A 272 -43.60 6.14 3.96
CA ALA A 272 -44.57 5.07 4.15
C ALA A 272 -44.36 3.98 3.10
N ALA A 273 -44.19 2.74 3.54
CA ALA A 273 -44.12 1.57 2.67
C ALA A 273 -45.52 1.00 2.39
N ALA A 274 -45.79 0.57 1.15
CA ALA A 274 -47.07 -0.03 0.76
C ALA A 274 -47.18 -1.50 1.17
N ASP A 275 -46.06 -2.22 1.26
CA ASP A 275 -45.97 -3.62 1.67
C ASP A 275 -44.64 -3.92 2.39
N VAL A 276 -44.44 -5.19 2.76
CA VAL A 276 -43.25 -5.65 3.50
C VAL A 276 -41.97 -5.63 2.65
N GLN A 277 -42.10 -5.81 1.33
CA GLN A 277 -40.97 -5.82 0.41
C GLN A 277 -40.43 -4.42 0.23
N GLU A 278 -41.32 -3.45 0.00
CA GLU A 278 -40.96 -2.03 -0.05
C GLU A 278 -40.35 -1.58 1.29
N ALA A 279 -40.92 -2.00 2.42
CA ALA A 279 -40.37 -1.68 3.74
C ALA A 279 -38.93 -2.19 3.93
N ALA A 280 -38.67 -3.47 3.60
CA ALA A 280 -37.34 -4.07 3.69
C ALA A 280 -36.33 -3.39 2.76
N ASN A 281 -36.74 -3.12 1.51
CA ASN A 281 -35.88 -2.47 0.51
C ASN A 281 -35.53 -1.03 0.89
N ASP A 282 -36.50 -0.25 1.38
CA ASP A 282 -36.29 1.13 1.81
C ASP A 282 -35.36 1.22 3.04
N LEU A 283 -35.53 0.32 4.02
CA LEU A 283 -34.64 0.26 5.18
C LEU A 283 -33.21 -0.10 4.80
N ALA A 284 -33.04 -1.16 4.00
CA ALA A 284 -31.71 -1.58 3.54
C ALA A 284 -31.02 -0.45 2.76
N ALA A 285 -31.74 0.23 1.85
CA ALA A 285 -31.21 1.35 1.09
C ALA A 285 -30.81 2.54 1.98
N ALA A 286 -31.62 2.88 3.00
CA ALA A 286 -31.33 3.99 3.91
C ALA A 286 -30.11 3.71 4.80
N ILE A 287 -29.98 2.49 5.34
CA ILE A 287 -28.81 2.07 6.11
C ILE A 287 -27.55 2.16 5.23
N GLN A 288 -27.63 1.66 3.99
CA GLN A 288 -26.50 1.70 3.07
C GLN A 288 -26.12 3.13 2.65
N ALA A 289 -27.10 4.02 2.54
CA ALA A 289 -26.83 5.45 2.31
C ALA A 289 -26.07 6.08 3.48
N ASP A 290 -26.42 5.75 4.72
CA ASP A 290 -25.68 6.22 5.90
C ASP A 290 -24.28 5.62 6.02
N TYR A 291 -24.13 4.34 5.66
CA TYR A 291 -22.83 3.69 5.54
C TYR A 291 -21.93 4.40 4.53
N ALA A 292 -22.46 4.71 3.33
CA ALA A 292 -21.72 5.42 2.29
C ALA A 292 -21.29 6.84 2.72
N LEU A 293 -21.97 7.44 3.70
CA LEU A 293 -21.61 8.72 4.32
C LEU A 293 -20.65 8.57 5.51
N GLY A 294 -20.28 7.35 5.89
CA GLY A 294 -19.42 7.05 7.04
C GLY A 294 -20.09 7.33 8.39
N LEU A 295 -21.43 7.34 8.45
CA LEU A 295 -22.18 7.67 9.66
C LEU A 295 -22.47 6.44 10.53
N ILE A 296 -22.38 5.24 9.96
CA ILE A 296 -22.49 3.95 10.64
C ILE A 296 -21.65 2.92 9.86
N ASN A 297 -21.03 1.96 10.55
CA ASN A 297 -20.22 0.91 9.94
C ASN A 297 -20.95 -0.44 9.93
N VAL A 298 -22.08 -0.51 9.21
CA VAL A 298 -22.84 -1.74 9.01
C VAL A 298 -23.14 -1.95 7.54
N LYS A 299 -23.35 -3.21 7.15
CA LYS A 299 -23.89 -3.60 5.85
C LYS A 299 -25.32 -4.08 6.05
N ALA A 300 -26.28 -3.56 5.29
CA ALA A 300 -27.66 -4.07 5.22
C ALA A 300 -28.00 -4.60 3.81
N VAL A 301 -28.59 -5.78 3.74
CA VAL A 301 -29.05 -6.41 2.49
C VAL A 301 -30.48 -6.88 2.67
N SER A 302 -31.36 -6.43 1.77
CA SER A 302 -32.72 -6.96 1.68
C SER A 302 -32.72 -8.25 0.86
N ASP A 303 -33.56 -9.21 1.23
CA ASP A 303 -33.82 -10.42 0.44
C ASP A 303 -34.88 -10.23 -0.66
N ASP A 304 -35.27 -8.97 -0.92
CA ASP A 304 -36.36 -8.57 -1.82
C ASP A 304 -37.71 -9.20 -1.45
N THR A 305 -37.92 -9.58 -0.19
CA THR A 305 -39.21 -10.09 0.27
C THR A 305 -39.67 -9.46 1.58
N ASP A 306 -39.07 -9.80 2.71
CA ASP A 306 -39.49 -9.33 4.02
C ASP A 306 -38.35 -9.21 5.03
N THR A 307 -37.12 -9.57 4.66
CA THR A 307 -36.01 -9.65 5.59
C THR A 307 -34.88 -8.73 5.18
N VAL A 308 -34.36 -7.97 6.16
CA VAL A 308 -33.13 -7.21 6.03
C VAL A 308 -32.08 -7.85 6.93
N THR A 309 -31.04 -8.43 6.31
CA THR A 309 -29.86 -8.94 7.01
C THR A 309 -28.88 -7.80 7.21
N ILE A 310 -28.40 -7.64 8.45
CA ILE A 310 -27.44 -6.62 8.82
C ILE A 310 -26.18 -7.29 9.34
N ASN A 311 -25.03 -6.91 8.78
CA ASN A 311 -23.72 -7.34 9.25
C ASN A 311 -23.01 -6.14 9.90
N ASN A 312 -22.57 -6.30 11.15
CA ASN A 312 -21.80 -5.29 11.85
C ASN A 312 -20.34 -5.34 11.38
N LEU A 313 -19.90 -4.32 10.63
CA LEU A 313 -18.55 -4.30 10.06
C LEU A 313 -17.46 -4.00 11.09
N ASN A 314 -17.84 -3.64 12.33
CA ASN A 314 -16.93 -3.55 13.48
C ASN A 314 -16.65 -4.92 14.15
N SER A 315 -17.21 -6.02 13.62
CA SER A 315 -17.13 -7.39 14.16
C SER A 315 -18.01 -7.66 15.36
N GLU A 316 -17.92 -6.83 16.38
CA GLU A 316 -18.50 -7.11 17.69
C GLU A 316 -19.11 -5.84 18.31
N GLY A 317 -20.03 -6.04 19.25
CA GLY A 317 -20.57 -4.98 20.09
C GLY A 317 -21.68 -4.15 19.43
N GLY A 318 -22.22 -4.62 18.30
CA GLY A 318 -23.39 -4.00 17.68
C GLY A 318 -24.66 -4.23 18.49
N ALA A 319 -25.71 -3.48 18.17
CA ALA A 319 -27.05 -3.76 18.66
C ALA A 319 -28.13 -3.40 17.62
N LEU A 320 -29.15 -4.24 17.50
CA LEU A 320 -30.38 -3.98 16.73
C LEU A 320 -31.56 -3.92 17.68
N THR A 321 -32.38 -2.87 17.55
CA THR A 321 -33.59 -2.71 18.36
C THR A 321 -34.71 -2.08 17.55
N GLU A 322 -35.93 -2.48 17.84
CA GLU A 322 -37.17 -1.90 17.32
C GLU A 322 -37.89 -1.08 18.40
N ASP A 323 -38.55 0.00 17.98
CA ASP A 323 -39.55 0.72 18.75
C ASP A 323 -40.80 0.84 17.88
N GLU A 324 -41.69 -0.14 18.03
CA GLU A 324 -42.97 -0.23 17.33
C GLU A 324 -44.13 -0.39 18.31
N ALA A 325 -45.30 0.13 17.94
CA ALA A 325 -46.52 -0.05 18.73
C ALA A 325 -47.22 -1.40 18.49
N GLY A 326 -46.76 -2.17 17.49
CA GLY A 326 -47.35 -3.41 16.97
C GLY A 326 -46.47 -4.66 17.10
N THR A 327 -46.57 -5.54 16.11
CA THR A 327 -45.72 -6.74 15.90
C THR A 327 -45.31 -6.84 14.44
N ALA A 328 -45.13 -5.70 13.77
CA ALA A 328 -44.87 -5.62 12.34
C ALA A 328 -43.41 -5.93 12.02
N ILE A 329 -42.49 -5.64 12.95
CA ILE A 329 -41.05 -5.80 12.80
C ILE A 329 -40.56 -6.76 13.89
N THR A 330 -39.98 -7.88 13.49
CA THR A 330 -39.28 -8.79 14.41
C THR A 330 -37.78 -8.59 14.27
N THR A 331 -37.12 -8.23 15.37
CA THR A 331 -35.67 -8.04 15.40
C THR A 331 -34.97 -9.28 15.95
N THR A 332 -33.94 -9.72 15.24
CA THR A 332 -32.92 -10.61 15.77
C THR A 332 -31.65 -9.80 15.96
N ASP A 333 -31.25 -9.62 17.22
CA ASP A 333 -30.03 -8.88 17.54
C ASP A 333 -28.77 -9.59 17.01
N PHE A 334 -27.67 -8.83 16.92
CA PHE A 334 -26.38 -9.30 16.43
C PHE A 334 -25.85 -10.51 17.21
N ALA A 335 -25.36 -11.49 16.47
CA ALA A 335 -24.72 -12.68 17.02
C ALA A 335 -23.57 -13.18 16.13
N ASN A 336 -22.76 -14.10 16.67
CA ASN A 336 -21.67 -14.81 15.96
C ASN A 336 -20.46 -13.95 15.55
N GLY A 337 -20.23 -12.82 16.22
CA GLY A 337 -18.98 -12.06 16.10
C GLY A 337 -17.75 -12.87 16.50
N ALA A 338 -16.68 -12.70 15.73
CA ALA A 338 -15.38 -13.28 16.00
C ALA A 338 -14.29 -12.32 15.52
N ALA A 339 -14.00 -11.27 16.31
CA ALA A 339 -13.06 -10.23 15.91
C ALA A 339 -11.65 -10.76 15.60
N GLY A 340 -11.21 -11.84 16.25
CA GLY A 340 -9.89 -12.47 16.02
C GLY A 340 -9.81 -13.39 14.79
N ALA A 341 -10.89 -13.54 14.01
CA ALA A 341 -10.89 -14.36 12.79
C ALA A 341 -10.42 -13.61 11.53
N ARG A 342 -10.15 -12.30 11.65
CA ARG A 342 -9.81 -11.39 10.55
C ARG A 342 -8.70 -10.42 10.95
N GLY A 343 -8.19 -9.67 9.98
CA GLY A 343 -7.15 -8.67 10.20
C GLY A 343 -5.78 -9.17 9.76
N PHE A 344 -4.73 -8.67 10.42
CA PHE A 344 -3.35 -8.99 10.06
C PHE A 344 -2.83 -10.22 10.79
N PHE A 345 -2.18 -11.10 10.04
CA PHE A 345 -1.55 -12.31 10.57
C PHE A 345 -0.18 -12.54 9.94
N THR A 346 0.74 -13.14 10.70
CA THR A 346 2.10 -13.46 10.26
C THR A 346 2.23 -14.94 9.98
N VAL A 347 2.53 -15.29 8.72
CA VAL A 347 2.64 -16.67 8.26
C VAL A 347 3.79 -17.39 8.95
N SER A 348 3.49 -18.46 9.70
CA SER A 348 4.48 -19.28 10.40
C SER A 348 4.77 -20.61 9.69
N ALA A 349 3.79 -21.17 8.97
CA ALA A 349 3.98 -22.35 8.13
C ALA A 349 2.96 -22.40 6.98
N LEU A 350 3.30 -23.10 5.90
CA LEU A 350 2.48 -23.22 4.69
C LEU A 350 2.37 -24.67 4.22
N THR A 351 1.15 -25.07 3.89
CA THR A 351 0.86 -26.26 3.08
C THR A 351 -0.20 -25.88 2.04
N ASP A 352 -0.40 -26.75 1.04
CA ASP A 352 -1.39 -26.55 -0.02
C ASP A 352 -2.82 -26.27 0.50
N ASP A 353 -3.13 -26.80 1.70
CA ASP A 353 -4.46 -26.74 2.32
C ASP A 353 -4.53 -25.83 3.57
N LYS A 354 -3.40 -25.32 4.07
CA LYS A 354 -3.36 -24.55 5.32
C LYS A 354 -2.28 -23.46 5.33
N ILE A 355 -2.70 -22.26 5.74
CA ILE A 355 -1.81 -21.22 6.25
C ILE A 355 -1.83 -21.32 7.77
N THR A 356 -0.67 -21.57 8.39
CA THR A 356 -0.51 -21.47 9.85
C THR A 356 0.06 -20.10 10.16
N VAL A 357 -0.46 -19.44 11.20
CA VAL A 357 -0.06 -18.09 11.59
C VAL A 357 0.57 -18.08 12.99
N SER A 358 1.12 -16.94 13.42
CA SER A 358 1.79 -16.82 14.72
C SER A 358 0.85 -16.35 15.81
N GLU A 359 -0.16 -15.59 15.42
CA GLU A 359 -1.22 -15.05 16.26
C GLU A 359 -2.29 -16.11 16.56
N THR A 360 -3.09 -15.88 17.60
CA THR A 360 -4.27 -16.73 17.88
C THR A 360 -5.42 -16.29 16.98
N VAL A 361 -6.16 -17.25 16.42
CA VAL A 361 -7.28 -16.98 15.51
C VAL A 361 -8.58 -17.54 16.10
N ASP A 362 -9.65 -16.75 16.05
CA ASP A 362 -10.97 -17.24 16.46
C ASP A 362 -11.55 -18.19 15.40
N ALA A 363 -12.14 -19.30 15.86
CA ALA A 363 -12.63 -20.33 14.94
C ALA A 363 -13.95 -19.91 14.27
N VAL A 364 -13.96 -19.94 12.94
CA VAL A 364 -15.14 -19.64 12.10
C VAL A 364 -15.25 -20.71 11.02
N SER A 365 -16.44 -21.26 10.84
CA SER A 365 -16.69 -22.29 9.81
C SER A 365 -16.61 -21.71 8.41
N ALA A 366 -16.27 -22.54 7.42
CA ALA A 366 -16.34 -22.14 6.01
C ALA A 366 -17.79 -21.83 5.60
N GLY A 367 -17.95 -20.89 4.65
CA GLY A 367 -19.24 -20.49 4.09
C GLY A 367 -19.22 -19.06 3.57
N ASP A 368 -18.54 -18.18 4.28
CA ASP A 368 -18.41 -16.77 3.92
C ASP A 368 -17.39 -16.55 2.79
N ALA A 369 -17.58 -15.51 1.98
CA ALA A 369 -16.63 -15.15 0.93
C ALA A 369 -15.37 -14.54 1.54
N VAL A 370 -14.31 -15.35 1.68
CA VAL A 370 -13.04 -14.92 2.28
C VAL A 370 -12.08 -14.40 1.21
N THR A 371 -11.51 -13.22 1.47
CA THR A 371 -10.41 -12.68 0.67
C THR A 371 -9.15 -12.64 1.53
N ILE A 372 -8.02 -13.08 0.96
CA ILE A 372 -6.70 -13.03 1.60
C ILE A 372 -5.78 -12.19 0.74
N LYS A 373 -5.18 -11.17 1.35
CA LYS A 373 -4.29 -10.20 0.72
C LYS A 373 -2.87 -10.36 1.24
N GLY A 374 -1.89 -10.03 0.41
CA GLY A 374 -0.49 -9.98 0.79
C GLY A 374 0.42 -9.64 -0.40
N SER A 375 1.32 -8.68 -0.19
CA SER A 375 2.42 -8.37 -1.11
C SER A 375 3.65 -8.05 -0.27
N MET A 376 4.69 -8.88 -0.40
CA MET A 376 5.90 -8.81 0.39
C MET A 376 7.09 -8.48 -0.51
N LEU A 377 7.95 -7.59 -0.04
CA LEU A 377 9.28 -7.35 -0.56
C LEU A 377 10.30 -7.70 0.53
N ARG A 378 11.35 -8.43 0.16
CA ARG A 378 12.49 -8.67 1.05
C ARG A 378 13.78 -8.71 0.26
N ASN A 379 14.89 -8.41 0.93
CA ASN A 379 16.19 -8.72 0.34
C ASN A 379 16.32 -10.26 0.20
N PRO A 380 16.64 -10.79 -1.00
CA PRO A 380 16.65 -12.23 -1.19
C PRO A 380 17.67 -12.96 -0.32
N GLY A 381 17.26 -14.10 0.22
CA GLY A 381 18.12 -15.00 0.98
C GLY A 381 18.85 -16.04 0.12
N GLU A 382 18.32 -16.29 -1.09
CA GLU A 382 18.83 -17.24 -2.07
C GLU A 382 19.38 -16.51 -3.30
N ILE A 383 20.41 -17.09 -3.93
CA ILE A 383 21.13 -16.44 -5.03
C ILE A 383 20.26 -16.29 -6.28
N ASP A 384 19.43 -17.29 -6.57
CA ASP A 384 18.60 -17.34 -7.79
C ASP A 384 17.47 -16.29 -7.78
N ASP A 385 17.11 -15.79 -6.60
CA ASP A 385 16.08 -14.77 -6.41
C ASP A 385 16.62 -13.34 -6.55
N ILE A 386 17.94 -13.16 -6.58
CA ILE A 386 18.57 -11.85 -6.71
C ILE A 386 18.34 -11.32 -8.12
N THR A 387 17.59 -10.21 -8.22
CA THR A 387 17.26 -9.58 -9.49
C THR A 387 17.91 -8.19 -9.57
N PRO A 388 19.03 -8.02 -10.29
CA PRO A 388 19.62 -6.70 -10.52
C PRO A 388 18.69 -5.83 -11.35
N GLN A 389 18.42 -4.63 -10.87
CA GLN A 389 17.55 -3.66 -11.54
C GLN A 389 18.29 -2.37 -11.81
N SER A 390 17.96 -1.72 -12.92
CA SER A 390 18.44 -0.37 -13.25
C SER A 390 17.35 0.42 -13.94
N PHE A 391 17.52 1.74 -13.94
CA PHE A 391 16.55 2.68 -14.49
C PHE A 391 17.20 3.61 -15.50
N THR A 392 16.43 3.96 -16.52
CA THR A 392 16.60 5.22 -17.22
C THR A 392 15.75 6.27 -16.50
N ILE A 393 16.38 7.37 -16.07
CA ILE A 393 15.71 8.49 -15.38
C ILE A 393 15.82 9.75 -16.24
N GLU A 394 14.68 10.39 -16.49
CA GLU A 394 14.58 11.67 -17.17
C GLU A 394 14.20 12.79 -16.21
N GLU A 395 14.95 13.89 -16.23
CA GLU A 395 14.60 15.16 -15.58
C GLU A 395 14.27 16.21 -16.64
N HIS A 396 13.09 16.82 -16.58
CA HIS A 396 12.60 17.78 -17.57
C HIS A 396 12.26 19.12 -16.93
N TYR A 397 12.98 20.17 -17.32
CA TYR A 397 12.68 21.57 -17.04
C TYR A 397 11.77 22.12 -18.14
N THR A 398 10.46 22.05 -17.91
CA THR A 398 9.41 22.25 -18.93
C THR A 398 9.30 23.68 -19.44
N ASP A 399 9.87 24.65 -18.71
CA ASP A 399 9.81 26.07 -19.00
C ASP A 399 10.91 26.56 -19.94
N ILE A 400 12.06 25.89 -19.93
CA ILE A 400 13.22 26.18 -20.79
C ILE A 400 13.54 25.05 -21.78
N GLY A 401 12.73 23.98 -21.79
CA GLY A 401 12.87 22.85 -22.69
C GLY A 401 14.20 22.13 -22.57
N GLN A 402 14.77 22.06 -21.36
CA GLN A 402 15.99 21.30 -21.09
C GLN A 402 15.62 19.98 -20.45
N VAL A 403 16.20 18.90 -20.96
CA VAL A 403 15.96 17.54 -20.50
C VAL A 403 17.29 16.84 -20.27
N PHE A 404 17.42 16.14 -19.15
CA PHE A 404 18.57 15.31 -18.82
C PHE A 404 18.12 13.87 -18.65
N VAL A 405 18.60 12.99 -19.51
CA VAL A 405 18.32 11.55 -19.45
C VAL A 405 19.56 10.83 -18.96
N ARG A 406 19.40 10.01 -17.92
CA ARG A 406 20.46 9.20 -17.32
C ARG A 406 20.13 7.74 -17.45
N ASP A 407 21.07 6.95 -17.94
CA ASP A 407 20.92 5.50 -18.14
C ASP A 407 21.77 4.69 -17.14
N GLY A 408 21.39 3.44 -16.95
CA GLY A 408 22.09 2.49 -16.08
C GLY A 408 22.03 2.84 -14.60
N MET A 409 21.06 3.65 -14.16
CA MET A 409 20.96 4.12 -12.78
C MET A 409 20.57 2.95 -11.87
N ARG A 410 21.45 2.56 -10.95
CA ARG A 410 21.16 1.61 -9.87
C ARG A 410 21.00 2.35 -8.55
N VAL A 411 20.09 1.88 -7.72
CA VAL A 411 19.85 2.44 -6.38
C VAL A 411 20.94 1.95 -5.43
N GLY A 412 21.61 2.87 -4.75
CA GLY A 412 22.77 2.59 -3.91
C GLY A 412 22.50 2.63 -2.41
N SER A 413 21.56 3.47 -2.00
CA SER A 413 21.13 3.57 -0.62
C SER A 413 19.66 3.93 -0.54
N PHE A 414 19.08 3.60 0.61
CA PHE A 414 17.74 3.97 1.04
C PHE A 414 17.85 4.54 2.44
N ASN A 415 17.27 5.72 2.67
CA ASN A 415 17.08 6.26 4.00
C ASN A 415 15.59 6.55 4.22
N GLU A 416 15.09 6.25 5.41
CA GLU A 416 13.75 6.58 5.87
C GLU A 416 13.84 7.18 7.27
N GLU A 417 13.18 8.31 7.46
CA GLU A 417 13.12 9.02 8.74
C GLU A 417 11.65 9.20 9.14
N VAL A 418 11.30 8.61 10.27
CA VAL A 418 9.99 8.75 10.92
C VAL A 418 10.23 9.52 12.22
N ALA A 419 9.80 10.77 12.29
CA ALA A 419 10.01 11.61 13.47
C ALA A 419 8.70 12.26 13.93
N SER A 420 8.45 12.23 15.24
CA SER A 420 7.26 12.82 15.85
C SER A 420 7.08 14.29 15.44
N GLY A 421 5.85 14.66 15.07
CA GLY A 421 5.52 16.01 14.60
C GLY A 421 6.01 16.37 13.19
N ALA A 422 6.53 15.39 12.43
CA ALA A 422 7.01 15.60 11.06
C ALA A 422 6.36 14.65 10.04
N ILE A 423 6.54 14.98 8.77
CA ILE A 423 6.24 14.11 7.63
C ILE A 423 7.32 13.03 7.56
N VAL A 424 6.95 11.81 7.15
CA VAL A 424 7.92 10.74 6.92
C VAL A 424 8.71 11.06 5.66
N THR A 425 10.03 11.18 5.79
CA THR A 425 10.91 11.54 4.66
C THR A 425 11.74 10.36 4.22
N GLY A 426 12.09 10.33 2.93
CA GLY A 426 12.94 9.31 2.35
C GLY A 426 13.99 9.87 1.39
N SER A 427 15.04 9.10 1.15
CA SER A 427 15.99 9.41 0.08
C SER A 427 16.56 8.15 -0.56
N PHE A 428 16.73 8.18 -1.87
CA PHE A 428 17.38 7.13 -2.65
C PHE A 428 18.61 7.70 -3.35
N SER A 429 19.78 7.12 -3.12
CA SER A 429 20.98 7.45 -3.89
C SER A 429 21.07 6.60 -5.15
N PHE A 430 21.65 7.16 -6.20
CA PHE A 430 21.83 6.47 -7.46
C PHE A 430 23.26 6.56 -7.97
N MET A 431 23.70 5.49 -8.62
CA MET A 431 24.93 5.44 -9.42
C MET A 431 24.62 4.80 -10.77
N GLY A 432 24.97 5.48 -11.85
CA GLY A 432 24.68 5.05 -13.21
C GLY A 432 25.78 5.38 -14.21
N ARG A 433 25.46 5.17 -15.49
CA ARG A 433 26.45 5.09 -16.56
C ARG A 433 26.71 6.44 -17.21
N ALA A 434 25.70 7.01 -17.86
CA ALA A 434 25.87 8.23 -18.65
C ALA A 434 24.69 9.19 -18.49
N THR A 435 24.97 10.48 -18.64
CA THR A 435 23.96 11.54 -18.76
C THR A 435 23.98 12.10 -20.18
N SER A 436 22.80 12.23 -20.79
CA SER A 436 22.61 12.88 -22.09
C SER A 436 21.66 14.07 -21.95
N ARG A 437 22.03 15.22 -22.52
CA ARG A 437 21.17 16.41 -22.58
C ARG A 437 20.34 16.38 -23.85
N ARG A 438 19.06 16.69 -23.73
CA ARG A 438 18.10 16.81 -24.84
C ARG A 438 17.35 18.13 -24.73
N THR A 439 16.70 18.52 -25.83
CA THR A 439 15.82 19.71 -25.89
C THR A 439 14.33 19.34 -26.00
N SER A 440 14.02 18.06 -25.87
CA SER A 440 12.68 17.50 -25.83
C SER A 440 12.71 16.24 -24.97
N THR A 441 11.56 15.92 -24.38
CA THR A 441 11.38 14.70 -23.60
C THR A 441 11.69 13.46 -24.45
N LEU A 442 12.28 12.44 -23.81
CA LEU A 442 12.41 11.09 -24.32
C LEU A 442 11.26 10.23 -23.83
N LEU A 443 11.03 10.20 -22.51
CA LEU A 443 10.07 9.31 -21.84
C LEU A 443 8.63 9.84 -21.83
N GLY A 444 8.42 11.13 -22.10
CA GLY A 444 7.09 11.77 -22.11
C GLY A 444 6.37 11.76 -23.46
N THR A 445 6.85 11.00 -24.44
CA THR A 445 6.28 10.95 -25.80
C THR A 445 6.29 9.54 -26.37
N SER A 446 5.39 9.26 -27.32
CA SER A 446 5.40 8.02 -28.11
C SER A 446 6.81 7.64 -28.61
N PRO A 447 7.22 6.37 -28.51
CA PRO A 447 6.43 5.17 -28.22
C PRO A 447 6.27 4.82 -26.73
N TYR A 448 6.51 5.77 -25.83
CA TYR A 448 6.23 5.61 -24.41
C TYR A 448 4.85 6.17 -24.05
N THR A 449 4.15 5.49 -23.15
CA THR A 449 2.94 6.01 -22.51
C THR A 449 3.27 6.39 -21.06
N PRO A 450 3.57 7.67 -20.77
CA PRO A 450 3.88 8.08 -19.40
C PRO A 450 2.65 7.93 -18.51
N LEU A 451 2.83 7.27 -17.38
CA LEU A 451 1.86 7.18 -16.32
C LEU A 451 2.16 8.25 -15.26
N GLU A 452 1.12 8.89 -14.75
CA GLU A 452 1.19 9.82 -13.63
C GLU A 452 1.64 9.06 -12.36
N ALA A 453 2.16 9.77 -11.36
CA ALA A 453 2.44 9.16 -10.08
C ALA A 453 1.14 8.85 -9.31
N PRO A 454 1.13 7.85 -8.40
CA PRO A 454 -0.02 7.59 -7.54
C PRO A 454 -0.42 8.84 -6.73
N THR A 455 -1.72 9.08 -6.60
CA THR A 455 -2.33 10.23 -5.89
C THR A 455 -2.54 9.96 -4.39
N THR A 456 -1.79 9.01 -3.83
CA THR A 456 -1.86 8.59 -2.43
C THR A 456 -1.42 9.70 -1.47
N GLU A 457 -1.93 9.65 -0.24
CA GLU A 457 -1.63 10.65 0.79
C GLU A 457 -0.14 10.65 1.16
N VAL A 458 0.39 11.83 1.52
CA VAL A 458 1.70 11.93 2.16
C VAL A 458 1.57 11.55 3.63
N ILE A 459 2.36 10.57 4.07
CA ILE A 459 2.31 10.01 5.42
C ILE A 459 3.01 10.93 6.41
N ASN A 460 2.36 11.18 7.55
CA ASN A 460 2.98 11.86 8.69
C ASN A 460 3.10 10.94 9.91
N ALA A 461 4.09 11.20 10.75
CA ALA A 461 4.42 10.34 11.87
C ALA A 461 3.44 10.42 13.06
N THR A 462 2.43 11.29 13.00
CA THR A 462 1.49 11.52 14.11
C THR A 462 0.15 10.85 13.88
N THR A 463 -0.36 10.91 12.64
CA THR A 463 -1.69 10.38 12.31
C THR A 463 -1.63 9.05 11.57
N ASN A 464 -0.55 8.78 10.84
CA ASN A 464 -0.48 7.63 9.93
C ASN A 464 0.46 6.52 10.41
N VAL A 465 1.39 6.79 11.31
CA VAL A 465 2.26 5.76 11.90
C VAL A 465 1.45 5.04 12.96
N GLY A 466 1.38 3.71 12.83
CA GLY A 466 0.77 2.85 13.81
C GLY A 466 1.71 2.58 14.97
N ASP A 467 1.65 1.36 15.47
CA ASP A 467 2.37 0.94 16.65
C ASP A 467 3.78 0.43 16.29
N LEU A 468 4.74 0.59 17.22
CA LEU A 468 6.03 -0.09 17.12
C LEU A 468 5.96 -1.44 17.84
N TYR A 469 6.54 -2.46 17.23
CA TYR A 469 6.55 -3.82 17.74
C TYR A 469 7.99 -4.30 17.95
N LYS A 470 8.22 -4.99 19.07
CA LYS A 470 9.47 -5.71 19.35
C LYS A 470 9.16 -7.18 19.62
N ASP A 471 9.84 -8.07 18.92
CA ASP A 471 9.64 -9.53 19.04
C ASP A 471 8.17 -9.96 18.82
N GLY A 472 7.46 -9.24 17.95
CA GLY A 472 6.05 -9.47 17.63
C GLY A 472 5.05 -8.94 18.66
N ALA A 473 5.51 -8.37 19.78
CA ALA A 473 4.66 -7.73 20.77
C ALA A 473 4.68 -6.20 20.63
N LEU A 474 3.56 -5.55 20.94
CA LEU A 474 3.46 -4.09 20.99
C LEU A 474 4.49 -3.52 21.97
N LEU A 475 5.28 -2.55 21.52
CA LEU A 475 6.18 -1.80 22.38
C LEU A 475 5.39 -0.70 23.11
N ALA A 476 5.37 -0.78 24.45
CA ALA A 476 4.67 0.21 25.27
C ALA A 476 5.41 1.55 25.39
N THR A 477 6.74 1.54 25.24
CA THR A 477 7.60 2.72 25.36
C THR A 477 7.35 3.71 24.24
N ALA A 478 7.14 4.98 24.58
CA ALA A 478 6.93 6.02 23.57
C ALA A 478 8.22 6.29 22.78
N VAL A 479 8.11 6.31 21.45
CA VAL A 479 9.22 6.55 20.52
C VAL A 479 9.11 7.95 19.92
N GLN A 480 10.22 8.68 19.90
CA GLN A 480 10.32 10.01 19.30
C GLN A 480 10.69 9.94 17.82
N SER A 481 11.61 9.05 17.45
CA SER A 481 11.97 8.83 16.04
C SER A 481 12.51 7.44 15.75
N ILE A 482 12.35 7.04 14.49
CA ILE A 482 12.91 5.83 13.90
C ILE A 482 13.62 6.26 12.61
N SER A 483 14.92 5.99 12.53
CA SER A 483 15.70 6.14 11.32
C SER A 483 16.16 4.77 10.81
N VAL A 484 16.00 4.53 9.52
CA VAL A 484 16.45 3.30 8.87
C VAL A 484 17.29 3.66 7.66
N THR A 485 18.53 3.18 7.63
CA THR A 485 19.47 3.40 6.52
C THR A 485 19.94 2.06 5.97
N GLY A 486 19.75 1.86 4.68
CA GLY A 486 20.27 0.75 3.92
C GLY A 486 21.35 1.20 2.94
N GLU A 487 22.43 0.42 2.83
CA GLU A 487 23.54 0.63 1.91
C GLU A 487 23.81 -0.63 1.08
N ALA A 488 23.74 -0.50 -0.25
CA ALA A 488 24.05 -1.57 -1.21
C ALA A 488 25.53 -1.57 -1.65
N ASN A 489 26.35 -0.64 -1.14
CA ASN A 489 27.80 -0.55 -1.37
C ASN A 489 28.16 -0.64 -2.87
N LEU A 490 27.55 0.24 -3.68
CA LEU A 490 27.74 0.24 -5.13
C LEU A 490 29.18 0.59 -5.54
N ARG A 491 29.66 -0.02 -6.63
CA ARG A 491 30.97 0.26 -7.22
C ARG A 491 30.90 0.32 -8.74
N ALA A 492 31.47 1.37 -9.32
CA ALA A 492 31.64 1.47 -10.76
C ALA A 492 32.65 0.42 -11.25
N GLN A 493 32.27 -0.38 -12.24
CA GLN A 493 33.13 -1.37 -12.89
C GLN A 493 33.68 -0.78 -14.18
N ASN A 494 34.89 -0.24 -14.12
CA ASN A 494 35.55 0.42 -15.25
C ASN A 494 36.33 -0.57 -16.12
N ALA A 495 36.48 -0.26 -17.41
CA ALA A 495 37.22 -1.08 -18.36
C ALA A 495 38.03 -0.22 -19.34
N VAL A 496 39.17 -0.76 -19.79
CA VAL A 496 40.01 -0.12 -20.81
C VAL A 496 39.21 0.05 -22.12
N GLY A 497 39.35 1.21 -22.76
CA GLY A 497 38.59 1.55 -23.96
C GLY A 497 37.14 1.94 -23.68
N SER A 498 36.78 2.19 -22.42
CA SER A 498 35.51 2.77 -22.03
C SER A 498 35.68 4.11 -21.33
N LYS A 499 34.86 5.08 -21.72
CA LYS A 499 34.70 6.34 -20.99
C LYS A 499 33.80 6.20 -19.76
N PHE A 500 32.72 5.42 -19.89
CA PHE A 500 31.72 5.21 -18.84
C PHE A 500 31.91 3.84 -18.18
N ALA A 501 31.34 3.61 -17.00
CA ALA A 501 31.35 2.29 -16.38
C ALA A 501 30.74 1.22 -17.32
N ARG A 502 31.26 -0.02 -17.29
CA ARG A 502 30.68 -1.18 -18.00
C ARG A 502 29.60 -1.88 -17.19
N GLY A 503 29.50 -1.57 -15.91
CA GLY A 503 28.48 -2.04 -14.99
C GLY A 503 28.63 -1.35 -13.65
N ILE A 504 27.59 -1.43 -12.82
CA ILE A 504 27.63 -0.99 -11.42
C ILE A 504 27.46 -2.22 -10.54
N GLY A 505 28.52 -2.66 -9.88
CA GLY A 505 28.48 -3.82 -9.01
C GLY A 505 27.80 -3.49 -7.68
N THR A 506 26.95 -4.37 -7.18
CA THR A 506 26.36 -4.31 -5.83
C THR A 506 27.29 -5.01 -4.84
N GLY A 507 27.47 -4.42 -3.66
CA GLY A 507 28.27 -4.94 -2.56
C GLY A 507 27.42 -5.67 -1.52
N ARG A 508 27.93 -5.76 -0.30
CA ARG A 508 27.17 -6.29 0.84
C ARG A 508 26.00 -5.36 1.14
N PHE A 509 24.83 -5.92 1.44
CA PHE A 509 23.72 -5.16 2.00
C PHE A 509 23.97 -4.91 3.49
N ASN A 510 24.10 -3.63 3.86
CA ASN A 510 24.20 -3.20 5.25
C ASN A 510 22.92 -2.44 5.59
N LEU A 511 22.25 -2.84 6.67
CA LEU A 511 21.08 -2.14 7.19
C LEU A 511 21.35 -1.76 8.65
N THR A 512 21.24 -0.48 8.93
CA THR A 512 21.48 0.14 10.24
C THR A 512 20.38 1.14 10.53
N GLY A 513 20.28 1.59 11.77
CA GLY A 513 19.33 2.64 12.12
C GLY A 513 19.44 3.07 13.56
N THR A 514 18.58 4.01 13.94
CA THR A 514 18.48 4.51 15.30
C THR A 514 17.01 4.60 15.70
N VAL A 515 16.68 4.09 16.87
CA VAL A 515 15.39 4.33 17.52
C VAL A 515 15.65 5.26 18.70
N THR A 516 15.02 6.43 18.71
CA THR A 516 15.10 7.36 19.85
C THR A 516 13.83 7.24 20.67
N ALA A 517 13.91 6.64 21.85
CA ALA A 517 12.78 6.45 22.76
C ALA A 517 12.90 7.33 24.02
N TYR A 518 11.78 7.55 24.71
CA TYR A 518 11.83 8.06 26.08
C TYR A 518 12.33 6.97 27.01
N PHE A 519 13.26 7.29 27.91
CA PHE A 519 13.79 6.31 28.85
C PHE A 519 12.76 6.02 29.96
N GLU A 520 11.96 4.97 29.78
CA GLU A 520 10.90 4.56 30.72
C GLU A 520 11.31 3.36 31.59
N ASP A 521 12.02 2.40 31.02
CA ASP A 521 12.51 1.19 31.69
C ASP A 521 13.89 0.75 31.17
N GLY A 522 14.48 -0.27 31.80
CA GLY A 522 15.80 -0.81 31.43
C GLY A 522 15.78 -1.99 30.47
N ALA A 523 14.63 -2.36 29.89
CA ALA A 523 14.51 -3.59 29.12
C ALA A 523 15.30 -3.54 27.80
N MET A 524 15.31 -2.39 27.12
CA MET A 524 16.13 -2.19 25.90
C MET A 524 17.62 -2.22 26.23
N TYR A 525 18.02 -1.53 27.29
CA TYR A 525 19.38 -1.56 27.81
C TYR A 525 19.85 -2.96 28.19
N ASP A 526 19.00 -3.75 28.85
CA ASP A 526 19.32 -5.14 29.20
C ASP A 526 19.55 -6.00 27.95
N HIS A 527 18.74 -5.83 26.89
CA HIS A 527 18.98 -6.50 25.59
C HIS A 527 20.28 -6.06 24.91
N PHE A 528 20.63 -4.77 25.01
CA PHE A 528 21.90 -4.25 24.53
C PHE A 528 23.08 -4.91 25.26
N VAL A 529 23.05 -4.92 26.60
CA VAL A 529 24.11 -5.52 27.43
C VAL A 529 24.20 -7.04 27.25
N ALA A 530 23.06 -7.73 27.16
CA ALA A 530 22.97 -9.16 26.90
C ALA A 530 23.38 -9.53 25.46
N HIS A 531 23.39 -8.54 24.55
CA HIS A 531 23.70 -8.69 23.13
C HIS A 531 22.74 -9.67 22.43
N ASP A 532 21.48 -9.61 22.83
CA ASP A 532 20.38 -10.41 22.30
C ASP A 532 20.07 -10.04 20.84
N THR A 533 19.37 -10.94 20.16
CA THR A 533 18.80 -10.66 18.84
C THR A 533 17.31 -10.42 19.02
N VAL A 534 16.84 -9.28 18.53
CA VAL A 534 15.44 -8.86 18.63
C VAL A 534 14.90 -8.52 17.24
N SER A 535 13.59 -8.56 17.05
CA SER A 535 12.95 -8.03 15.84
C SER A 535 12.34 -6.66 16.10
N LEU A 536 12.29 -5.81 15.07
CA LEU A 536 11.61 -4.52 15.10
C LEU A 536 10.62 -4.45 13.95
N ALA A 537 9.40 -3.96 14.18
CA ALA A 537 8.43 -3.73 13.12
C ALA A 537 7.51 -2.54 13.41
N TYR A 538 7.15 -1.77 12.39
CA TYR A 538 6.22 -0.65 12.49
C TYR A 538 5.38 -0.54 11.22
N ASP A 539 4.19 0.04 11.34
CA ASP A 539 3.27 0.18 10.23
C ASP A 539 2.89 1.63 9.91
N PHE A 540 2.42 1.82 8.68
CA PHE A 540 1.83 3.06 8.19
C PHE A 540 0.46 2.76 7.59
N GLN A 541 -0.53 3.57 7.90
CA GLN A 541 -1.85 3.54 7.27
C GLN A 541 -2.24 4.91 6.71
N ASP A 542 -2.61 4.97 5.43
CA ASP A 542 -3.15 6.18 4.81
C ASP A 542 -4.68 6.30 4.97
N ILE A 543 -5.23 7.48 4.64
CA ILE A 543 -6.67 7.76 4.73
C ILE A 543 -7.55 6.84 3.85
N ASP A 544 -6.98 6.26 2.79
CA ASP A 544 -7.67 5.31 1.92
C ASP A 544 -7.60 3.88 2.46
N GLY A 545 -6.85 3.65 3.54
CA GLY A 545 -6.70 2.34 4.17
C GLY A 545 -5.63 1.49 3.51
N ASN A 546 -4.73 2.06 2.71
CA ASN A 546 -3.54 1.33 2.29
C ASN A 546 -2.58 1.22 3.48
N VAL A 547 -1.96 0.05 3.63
CA VAL A 547 -1.10 -0.24 4.79
C VAL A 547 0.27 -0.73 4.33
N TYR A 548 1.31 -0.25 4.99
CA TYR A 548 2.67 -0.79 4.88
C TYR A 548 3.15 -1.27 6.23
N TRP A 549 3.77 -2.44 6.28
CA TRP A 549 4.48 -2.96 7.43
C TRP A 549 5.95 -3.05 7.11
N THR A 550 6.78 -2.37 7.87
CA THR A 550 8.24 -2.56 7.81
C THR A 550 8.66 -3.51 8.90
N THR A 551 9.36 -4.57 8.55
CA THR A 551 9.87 -5.57 9.49
C THR A 551 11.37 -5.75 9.29
N ILE A 552 12.12 -5.61 10.38
CA ILE A 552 13.54 -5.93 10.46
C ILE A 552 13.66 -7.16 11.38
N PRO A 553 13.71 -8.39 10.81
CA PRO A 553 13.45 -9.60 11.59
C PRO A 553 14.52 -9.92 12.64
N ALA A 554 15.76 -9.49 12.43
CA ALA A 554 16.86 -9.73 13.34
C ALA A 554 17.81 -8.53 13.40
N VAL A 555 17.79 -7.82 14.53
CA VAL A 555 18.72 -6.73 14.84
C VAL A 555 19.51 -7.02 16.11
N LYS A 556 20.67 -6.38 16.21
CA LYS A 556 21.41 -6.23 17.46
C LYS A 556 21.60 -4.76 17.76
N PHE A 557 21.37 -4.39 19.01
CA PHE A 557 21.73 -3.06 19.50
C PHE A 557 23.24 -2.95 19.62
N THR A 558 23.80 -1.89 19.06
CA THR A 558 25.24 -1.61 18.99
C THR A 558 25.65 -0.47 19.89
N SER A 559 24.73 0.44 20.20
CA SER A 559 24.90 1.52 21.16
C SER A 559 23.57 1.78 21.87
N ASP A 560 23.66 2.18 23.12
CA ASP A 560 22.54 2.60 23.96
C ASP A 560 23.05 3.55 25.05
N ASP A 561 23.11 4.84 24.70
CA ASP A 561 23.71 5.89 25.54
C ASP A 561 22.65 6.63 26.36
N ILE A 562 22.37 6.16 27.57
CA ILE A 562 21.44 6.84 28.50
C ILE A 562 22.20 7.92 29.27
N THR A 563 21.93 9.19 28.98
CA THR A 563 22.56 10.32 29.68
C THR A 563 21.58 11.44 30.05
N PRO A 564 21.64 12.00 31.27
CA PRO A 564 20.80 13.13 31.65
C PRO A 564 21.31 14.43 31.00
N GLY A 565 20.47 15.06 30.16
CA GLY A 565 20.83 16.22 29.34
C GLY A 565 20.96 17.56 30.07
N GLY A 566 20.39 17.70 31.28
CA GLY A 566 20.44 18.92 32.06
C GLY A 566 19.22 19.12 32.97
N ILE A 567 19.10 20.31 33.57
CA ILE A 567 17.86 20.71 34.26
C ILE A 567 16.75 20.95 33.23
N ASP A 568 15.52 20.56 33.56
CA ASP A 568 14.31 20.78 32.73
C ASP A 568 14.35 20.09 31.34
N GLN A 569 14.96 18.91 31.23
CA GLN A 569 14.97 18.08 30.02
C GLN A 569 14.56 16.64 30.33
N ASP A 570 13.84 16.01 29.40
CA ASP A 570 13.56 14.58 29.43
C ASP A 570 14.83 13.77 29.11
N VAL A 571 14.88 12.52 29.59
CA VAL A 571 15.95 11.59 29.26
C VAL A 571 15.52 10.74 28.08
N LEU A 572 16.28 10.82 26.99
CA LEU A 572 16.08 10.03 25.79
C LEU A 572 17.11 8.90 25.73
N GLU A 573 16.69 7.79 25.12
CA GLU A 573 17.49 6.59 24.89
C GLU A 573 17.67 6.42 23.37
N PRO A 574 18.81 6.88 22.80
CA PRO A 574 19.14 6.68 21.39
C PRO A 574 19.77 5.29 21.20
N ILE A 575 18.96 4.36 20.70
CA ILE A 575 19.35 2.97 20.48
C ILE A 575 19.81 2.82 19.03
N GLU A 576 21.11 2.62 18.82
CA GLU A 576 21.65 2.29 17.51
C GLU A 576 21.56 0.78 17.27
N PHE A 577 21.15 0.38 16.07
CA PHE A 577 21.08 -1.04 15.71
C PHE A 577 21.75 -1.36 14.38
N THR A 578 22.18 -2.61 14.25
CA THR A 578 22.61 -3.21 12.99
C THR A 578 21.81 -4.48 12.73
N ALA A 579 21.24 -4.62 11.54
CA ALA A 579 20.50 -5.81 11.16
C ALA A 579 21.41 -6.93 10.64
N GLN A 580 21.02 -8.16 10.93
CA GLN A 580 21.67 -9.37 10.47
C GLN A 580 20.66 -10.30 9.80
N ARG A 581 21.17 -11.31 9.09
CA ARG A 581 20.31 -12.28 8.41
C ARG A 581 19.56 -13.10 9.45
N ASP A 582 18.24 -13.09 9.38
CA ASP A 582 17.40 -13.94 10.20
C ASP A 582 17.37 -15.38 9.65
N PRO A 583 17.55 -16.42 10.50
CA PRO A 583 17.55 -17.80 10.06
C PRO A 583 16.17 -18.33 9.65
N ALA A 584 15.05 -17.75 10.11
CA ALA A 584 13.71 -18.26 9.80
C ALA A 584 13.20 -17.74 8.44
N THR A 585 13.37 -16.44 8.19
CA THR A 585 12.90 -15.72 6.99
C THR A 585 13.95 -15.60 5.90
N ASN A 586 15.23 -15.86 6.23
CA ASN A 586 16.39 -15.74 5.35
C ASN A 586 16.65 -14.31 4.83
N CYS A 587 16.08 -13.27 5.43
CA CYS A 587 16.28 -11.87 5.02
C CYS A 587 16.87 -11.00 6.16
N GLN A 588 17.19 -9.75 5.84
CA GLN A 588 17.61 -8.70 6.80
C GLN A 588 16.55 -7.60 6.90
N PHE A 589 15.80 -7.36 5.83
CA PHE A 589 14.76 -6.36 5.69
C PHE A 589 13.57 -6.96 4.94
N GLN A 590 12.38 -6.68 5.44
CA GLN A 590 11.12 -7.03 4.80
C GLN A 590 10.16 -5.84 4.87
N ARG A 591 9.39 -5.65 3.81
CA ARG A 591 8.25 -4.72 3.78
C ARG A 591 7.06 -5.45 3.19
N ASP A 592 5.95 -5.48 3.92
CA ASP A 592 4.68 -5.98 3.44
C ASP A 592 3.77 -4.79 3.13
N ARG A 593 2.97 -4.88 2.08
CA ARG A 593 2.09 -3.80 1.65
C ARG A 593 0.71 -4.34 1.29
N PHE A 594 -0.31 -3.52 1.55
CA PHE A 594 -1.70 -3.87 1.37
C PHE A 594 -2.46 -2.71 0.74
N SER A 595 -3.28 -2.99 -0.27
CA SER A 595 -4.28 -2.03 -0.76
C SER A 595 -5.37 -1.85 0.30
N SER A 596 -6.26 -0.87 0.12
CA SER A 596 -7.38 -0.56 1.03
C SER A 596 -7.90 -1.77 1.81
N ILE A 597 -7.70 -1.74 3.14
CA ILE A 597 -8.18 -2.76 4.08
C ILE A 597 -9.61 -2.49 4.60
N LYS A 598 -10.29 -1.45 4.07
CA LYS A 598 -11.67 -1.17 4.43
C LYS A 598 -12.55 -2.36 4.07
N ALA A 599 -13.46 -2.78 4.95
CA ALA A 599 -14.30 -3.94 4.67
C ALA A 599 -15.11 -3.71 3.36
N PRO A 600 -15.12 -4.67 2.42
CA PRO A 600 -15.99 -4.60 1.25
C PRO A 600 -17.44 -4.68 1.71
N THR A 601 -18.34 -3.99 1.00
CA THR A 601 -19.76 -3.98 1.33
C THR A 601 -20.64 -4.86 0.46
N ALA A 602 -20.06 -5.62 -0.49
CA ALA A 602 -20.73 -6.62 -1.33
C ALA A 602 -21.22 -7.83 -0.55
#